data_AF-A0A0N0JZ29-F1
#
_entry.id   AF-A0A0N0JZ29-F1
#
_cell.length_a   1.000
_cell.length_b   1.000
_cell.length_c   1.000
_cell.angle_alpha   90.00
_cell.angle_beta   90.00
_cell.angle_gamma   90.00
#
_symmetry.space_group_name_H-M   'P 1'
#
loop_
_entity.id
_entity.type
_entity.pdbx_description
1 polymer ?
#
loop_
_entity_poly.entity_id
_entity_poly.type
_entity_poly.pdbx_seq_one_letter_code
_entity_poly.pdbx_strand_id
1 'polypeptide(L)'
;MVTPSPSALAELKAALGPSGWTEDPAEIAPWLTEWRNKWQGHTPLMLKPGSTADVARAVEICARHGVAIVPQGGDTGLVGGQIPYGEVLLSTRRLRAVRDVTPLDDAMTVEAGVSLLEAQQAAAAAGRFFPLSLAAEGTATIGGVISTNAGGTAVLRYGMMRDLVLGIEAVMPDGQVFNGLKRLRKDNTGYDLKQLLIGAEGTLGVVTAATLKLFPVMRSRATAVVGLETAHAAIQLLAIAKAETGGGVEAFELMKRIGVEFAI
;
A
#
# COMPACT_ATOMS: atom_id res chain seq x y z
N MET A 1 -19.06 15.38 -12.16
CA MET A 1 -18.29 14.26 -12.74
C MET A 1 -19.10 13.67 -13.86
N VAL A 2 -18.46 13.27 -14.96
CA VAL A 2 -19.16 12.68 -16.11
C VAL A 2 -19.36 11.21 -15.81
N THR A 3 -20.62 10.78 -15.70
CA THR A 3 -20.97 9.36 -15.64
C THR A 3 -20.39 8.67 -16.89
N PRO A 4 -19.71 7.51 -16.76
CA PRO A 4 -19.17 6.81 -17.91
C PRO A 4 -20.25 6.55 -18.96
N SER A 5 -19.96 6.89 -20.22
CA SER A 5 -20.90 6.63 -21.31
C SER A 5 -21.09 5.11 -21.50
N PRO A 6 -22.24 4.66 -22.03
CA PRO A 6 -22.46 3.24 -22.33
C PRO A 6 -21.37 2.63 -23.24
N SER A 7 -20.81 3.42 -24.17
CA SER A 7 -19.70 2.99 -25.02
C SER A 7 -18.41 2.79 -24.24
N ALA A 8 -18.09 3.68 -23.29
CA ALA A 8 -16.90 3.54 -22.45
C ALA A 8 -17.00 2.28 -21.56
N LEU A 9 -18.17 2.04 -20.96
CA LEU A 9 -18.42 0.83 -20.18
C LEU A 9 -18.30 -0.43 -21.04
N ALA A 10 -18.89 -0.45 -22.23
CA ALA A 10 -18.80 -1.60 -23.14
C ALA A 10 -17.35 -1.92 -23.54
N GLU A 11 -16.55 -0.88 -23.83
CA GLU A 11 -15.14 -1.05 -24.20
C GLU A 11 -14.29 -1.56 -23.03
N LEU A 12 -14.47 -1.01 -21.82
CA LEU A 12 -13.80 -1.49 -20.60
C LEU A 12 -14.12 -2.98 -20.35
N LYS A 13 -15.39 -3.36 -20.45
CA LYS A 13 -15.85 -4.74 -20.24
C LYS A 13 -15.28 -5.71 -21.27
N ALA A 14 -15.23 -5.29 -22.54
CA ALA A 14 -14.67 -6.10 -23.61
C ALA A 14 -13.15 -6.27 -23.46
N ALA A 15 -12.45 -5.20 -23.09
CA ALA A 15 -10.99 -5.20 -22.94
C ALA A 15 -10.51 -6.08 -21.78
N LEU A 16 -11.21 -6.07 -20.64
CA LEU A 16 -10.82 -6.83 -19.45
C LEU A 16 -11.43 -8.25 -19.39
N GLY A 17 -12.42 -8.51 -20.25
CA GLY A 17 -13.14 -9.77 -20.29
C GLY A 17 -14.00 -10.04 -19.05
N PRO A 18 -14.67 -11.21 -19.00
CA PRO A 18 -15.71 -11.50 -17.99
C PRO A 18 -15.22 -11.48 -16.54
N SER A 19 -13.95 -11.82 -16.29
CA SER A 19 -13.39 -11.82 -14.92
C SER A 19 -12.90 -10.43 -14.49
N GLY A 20 -12.70 -9.52 -15.43
CA GLY A 20 -11.97 -8.28 -15.24
C GLY A 20 -12.82 -7.10 -14.79
N TRP A 21 -14.12 -7.30 -14.55
CA TRP A 21 -15.02 -6.27 -14.04
C TRP A 21 -16.21 -6.90 -13.30
N THR A 22 -17.02 -6.08 -12.63
CA THR A 22 -18.31 -6.47 -12.06
C THR A 22 -19.23 -5.25 -11.94
N GLU A 23 -20.54 -5.50 -12.08
CA GLU A 23 -21.63 -4.56 -11.77
C GLU A 23 -22.53 -5.13 -10.66
N ASP A 24 -22.19 -6.29 -10.08
CA ASP A 24 -22.97 -6.92 -9.03
C ASP A 24 -22.96 -6.04 -7.77
N PRO A 25 -24.12 -5.50 -7.34
CA PRO A 25 -24.18 -4.66 -6.15
C PRO A 25 -23.69 -5.37 -4.89
N ALA A 26 -23.87 -6.70 -4.78
CA ALA A 26 -23.41 -7.47 -3.64
C ALA A 26 -21.87 -7.58 -3.59
N GLU A 27 -21.22 -7.68 -4.75
CA GLU A 27 -19.75 -7.69 -4.84
C GLU A 27 -19.15 -6.31 -4.60
N ILE A 28 -19.84 -5.24 -5.05
CA ILE A 28 -19.37 -3.86 -4.97
C ILE A 28 -19.57 -3.25 -3.57
N ALA A 29 -20.72 -3.50 -2.93
CA ALA A 29 -21.13 -2.81 -1.69
C ALA A 29 -20.06 -2.77 -0.57
N PRO A 30 -19.30 -3.86 -0.30
CA PRO A 30 -18.25 -3.84 0.73
C PRO A 30 -17.11 -2.84 0.46
N TRP A 31 -16.96 -2.37 -0.78
CA TRP A 31 -15.86 -1.50 -1.23
C TRP A 31 -16.29 -0.04 -1.39
N LEU A 32 -17.55 0.26 -1.07
CA LEU A 32 -18.12 1.61 -1.11
C LEU A 32 -18.12 2.28 0.27
N THR A 33 -17.78 1.56 1.33
CA THR A 33 -17.81 2.05 2.70
C THR A 33 -16.57 1.55 3.45
N GLU A 34 -15.84 2.47 4.06
CA GLU A 34 -14.71 2.09 4.91
C GLU A 34 -15.16 1.67 6.32
N TRP A 35 -14.32 0.91 7.02
CA TRP A 35 -14.67 0.19 8.25
C TRP A 35 -15.21 1.03 9.43
N ARG A 36 -14.99 2.36 9.45
CA ARG A 36 -15.56 3.26 10.47
C ARG A 36 -16.93 3.84 10.07
N ASN A 37 -17.44 3.47 8.90
CA ASN A 37 -18.70 3.96 8.32
C ASN A 37 -18.77 5.49 8.17
N LYS A 38 -17.63 6.17 8.07
CA LYS A 38 -17.53 7.62 7.93
C LYS A 38 -17.68 8.08 6.47
N TRP A 39 -17.20 7.29 5.53
CA TRP A 39 -17.24 7.59 4.11
C TRP A 39 -18.09 6.53 3.39
N GLN A 40 -19.06 6.98 2.59
CA GLN A 40 -19.94 6.13 1.81
C GLN A 40 -20.01 6.67 0.38
N GLY A 41 -19.73 5.81 -0.59
CA GLY A 41 -19.58 6.14 -1.99
C GLY A 41 -20.54 5.40 -2.91
N HIS A 42 -20.35 5.60 -4.21
CA HIS A 42 -21.01 4.84 -5.27
C HIS A 42 -20.10 4.77 -6.50
N THR A 43 -20.21 3.67 -7.25
CA THR A 43 -19.48 3.47 -8.50
C THR A 43 -20.38 2.79 -9.51
N PRO A 44 -20.33 3.17 -10.81
CA PRO A 44 -21.09 2.49 -11.85
C PRO A 44 -20.48 1.14 -12.25
N LEU A 45 -19.19 0.92 -11.96
CA LEU A 45 -18.45 -0.26 -12.42
C LEU A 45 -17.22 -0.45 -11.53
N MET A 46 -16.98 -1.68 -11.07
CA MET A 46 -15.70 -2.06 -10.47
C MET A 46 -14.88 -2.87 -11.47
N LEU A 47 -13.70 -2.37 -11.83
CA LEU A 47 -12.69 -3.07 -12.62
C LEU A 47 -11.81 -3.92 -11.70
N LYS A 48 -11.46 -5.11 -12.18
CA LYS A 48 -10.67 -6.13 -11.48
C LYS A 48 -9.55 -6.66 -12.39
N PRO A 49 -8.62 -5.80 -12.86
CA PRO A 49 -7.52 -6.22 -13.73
C PRO A 49 -6.67 -7.32 -13.08
N GLY A 50 -6.22 -8.29 -13.89
CA GLY A 50 -5.39 -9.40 -13.44
C GLY A 50 -3.90 -9.23 -13.75
N SER A 51 -3.53 -8.17 -14.49
CA SER A 51 -2.15 -7.88 -14.87
C SER A 51 -1.89 -6.38 -14.98
N THR A 52 -0.61 -5.98 -15.05
CA THR A 52 -0.24 -4.58 -15.33
C THR A 52 -0.71 -4.13 -16.71
N ALA A 53 -0.72 -5.03 -17.70
CA ALA A 53 -1.24 -4.73 -19.03
C ALA A 53 -2.75 -4.44 -19.01
N ASP A 54 -3.52 -5.16 -18.18
CA ASP A 54 -4.94 -4.92 -17.98
C ASP A 54 -5.19 -3.55 -17.34
N VAL A 55 -4.39 -3.18 -16.32
CA VAL A 55 -4.45 -1.84 -15.70
C VAL A 55 -4.15 -0.76 -16.73
N ALA A 56 -3.08 -0.92 -17.51
CA ALA A 56 -2.69 0.02 -18.58
C ALA A 56 -3.83 0.21 -19.59
N ARG A 57 -4.43 -0.89 -20.07
CA ARG A 57 -5.54 -0.84 -21.01
C ARG A 57 -6.78 -0.16 -20.42
N ALA A 58 -7.12 -0.45 -19.17
CA ALA A 58 -8.24 0.20 -18.49
C ALA A 58 -8.03 1.71 -18.37
N VAL A 59 -6.83 2.14 -17.93
CA VAL A 59 -6.49 3.56 -17.79
C VAL A 59 -6.50 4.27 -19.13
N GLU A 60 -5.94 3.66 -20.19
CA GLU A 60 -5.96 4.21 -21.55
C GLU A 60 -7.39 4.43 -22.07
N ILE A 61 -8.29 3.46 -21.87
CA ILE A 61 -9.70 3.58 -22.25
C ILE A 61 -10.35 4.72 -21.45
N CYS A 62 -10.15 4.75 -20.13
CA CYS A 62 -10.71 5.81 -19.29
C CYS A 62 -10.21 7.20 -19.70
N ALA A 63 -8.92 7.37 -19.96
CA ALA A 63 -8.33 8.63 -20.40
C ALA A 63 -8.94 9.12 -21.72
N ARG A 64 -9.10 8.21 -22.70
CA ARG A 64 -9.71 8.53 -24.01
C ARG A 64 -11.18 8.91 -23.91
N HIS A 65 -11.93 8.32 -22.99
CA HIS A 65 -13.35 8.62 -22.76
C HIS A 65 -13.60 9.70 -21.70
N GLY A 66 -12.56 10.24 -21.06
CA GLY A 66 -12.71 11.20 -19.96
C GLY A 66 -13.39 10.61 -18.71
N VAL A 67 -13.23 9.31 -18.48
CA VAL A 67 -13.78 8.60 -17.32
C VAL A 67 -12.80 8.69 -16.16
N ALA A 68 -13.28 9.19 -15.01
CA ALA A 68 -12.50 9.25 -13.79
C ALA A 68 -12.38 7.87 -13.13
N ILE A 69 -11.24 7.63 -12.46
CA ILE A 69 -10.89 6.37 -11.81
C ILE A 69 -10.54 6.64 -10.34
N VAL A 70 -10.98 5.74 -9.45
CA VAL A 70 -10.48 5.63 -8.07
C VAL A 70 -9.74 4.30 -7.93
N PRO A 71 -8.40 4.30 -7.79
CA PRO A 71 -7.65 3.09 -7.47
C PRO A 71 -7.91 2.64 -6.03
N GLN A 72 -8.14 1.34 -5.82
CA GLN A 72 -8.39 0.80 -4.49
C GLN A 72 -7.68 -0.54 -4.27
N GLY A 73 -6.95 -0.61 -3.16
CA GLY A 73 -6.33 -1.83 -2.66
C GLY A 73 -7.22 -2.53 -1.61
N GLY A 74 -6.72 -2.59 -0.38
CA GLY A 74 -7.40 -3.24 0.76
C GLY A 74 -8.52 -2.46 1.43
N ASP A 75 -8.83 -1.23 0.98
CA ASP A 75 -9.85 -0.35 1.56
C ASP A 75 -9.73 -0.07 3.07
N THR A 76 -8.50 0.08 3.55
CA THR A 76 -8.18 0.37 4.96
C THR A 76 -7.81 1.84 5.20
N GLY A 77 -7.91 2.68 4.17
CA GLY A 77 -7.57 4.09 4.20
C GLY A 77 -8.53 4.90 5.07
N LEU A 78 -8.01 5.87 5.83
CA LEU A 78 -8.79 6.57 6.86
C LEU A 78 -9.25 7.99 6.46
N VAL A 79 -8.92 8.42 5.25
CA VAL A 79 -9.20 9.78 4.76
C VAL A 79 -10.20 9.83 3.60
N GLY A 80 -10.72 8.67 3.17
CA GLY A 80 -11.75 8.57 2.13
C GLY A 80 -11.23 8.60 0.69
N GLY A 81 -9.92 8.74 0.46
CA GLY A 81 -9.34 8.84 -0.88
C GLY A 81 -9.58 7.63 -1.79
N GLN A 82 -9.89 6.47 -1.20
CA GLN A 82 -10.17 5.23 -1.92
C GLN A 82 -11.66 4.95 -2.16
N ILE A 83 -12.56 5.87 -1.78
CA ILE A 83 -14.01 5.72 -1.90
C ILE A 83 -14.51 6.52 -3.12
N PRO A 84 -15.15 5.87 -4.12
CA PRO A 84 -15.64 6.56 -5.31
C PRO A 84 -16.97 7.29 -5.07
N TYR A 85 -17.18 8.40 -5.79
CA TYR A 85 -18.39 9.23 -5.83
C TYR A 85 -18.91 9.40 -7.26
N GLY A 86 -18.91 8.30 -8.02
CA GLY A 86 -19.34 8.23 -9.43
C GLY A 86 -18.23 7.82 -10.38
N GLU A 87 -16.97 7.82 -9.94
CA GLU A 87 -15.83 7.28 -10.66
C GLU A 87 -15.90 5.76 -10.80
N VAL A 88 -15.23 5.21 -11.81
CA VAL A 88 -15.00 3.78 -11.94
C VAL A 88 -14.00 3.34 -10.85
N LEU A 89 -14.35 2.30 -10.11
CA LEU A 89 -13.48 1.74 -9.07
C LEU A 89 -12.48 0.77 -9.70
N LEU A 90 -11.18 1.03 -9.60
CA LEU A 90 -10.13 0.14 -10.11
C LEU A 90 -9.49 -0.63 -8.95
N SER A 91 -9.85 -1.90 -8.82
CA SER A 91 -9.32 -2.79 -7.79
C SER A 91 -7.97 -3.40 -8.20
N THR A 92 -6.95 -3.25 -7.36
CA THR A 92 -5.64 -3.90 -7.57
C THR A 92 -5.54 -5.28 -6.92
N ARG A 93 -6.60 -5.75 -6.24
CA ARG A 93 -6.58 -6.94 -5.36
C ARG A 93 -6.28 -8.27 -6.07
N ARG A 94 -6.42 -8.34 -7.40
CA ARG A 94 -6.07 -9.52 -8.22
C ARG A 94 -4.60 -9.56 -8.65
N LEU A 95 -3.86 -8.47 -8.49
CA LEU A 95 -2.41 -8.42 -8.70
C LEU A 95 -1.70 -9.00 -7.46
N ARG A 96 -1.63 -10.33 -7.37
CA ARG A 96 -1.24 -11.05 -6.13
C ARG A 96 0.09 -11.79 -6.22
N ALA A 97 0.86 -11.63 -7.29
CA ALA A 97 2.10 -12.38 -7.43
C ALA A 97 3.20 -11.86 -6.49
N VAL A 98 3.83 -12.77 -5.74
CA VAL A 98 5.20 -12.57 -5.25
C VAL A 98 6.12 -12.95 -6.41
N ARG A 99 6.59 -11.96 -7.18
CA ARG A 99 7.33 -12.18 -8.42
C ARG A 99 8.73 -12.75 -8.15
N ASP A 100 9.36 -12.32 -7.06
CA ASP A 100 10.71 -12.73 -6.68
C ASP A 100 11.00 -12.44 -5.20
N VAL A 101 11.78 -13.31 -4.55
CA VAL A 101 12.38 -13.04 -3.24
C VAL A 101 13.87 -13.40 -3.31
N THR A 102 14.74 -12.42 -3.15
CA THR A 102 16.19 -12.57 -3.28
C THR A 102 16.89 -12.21 -1.96
N PRO A 103 17.14 -13.20 -1.07
CA PRO A 103 17.76 -12.95 0.23
C PRO A 103 19.19 -12.39 0.14
N LEU A 104 19.93 -12.71 -0.92
CA LEU A 104 21.30 -12.19 -1.11
C LEU A 104 21.31 -10.67 -1.37
N ASP A 105 20.25 -10.16 -2.00
CA ASP A 105 20.09 -8.73 -2.27
C ASP A 105 19.32 -8.02 -1.15
N ASP A 106 18.81 -8.78 -0.17
CA ASP A 106 17.79 -8.35 0.79
C ASP A 106 16.63 -7.62 0.10
N ALA A 107 16.03 -8.25 -0.91
CA ALA A 107 14.94 -7.66 -1.68
C ALA A 107 13.84 -8.68 -1.99
N MET A 108 12.62 -8.19 -2.14
CA MET A 108 11.52 -8.95 -2.78
C MET A 108 10.79 -8.07 -3.78
N THR A 109 10.28 -8.65 -4.86
CA THR A 109 9.41 -7.97 -5.80
C THR A 109 8.02 -8.57 -5.72
N VAL A 110 7.02 -7.74 -5.41
CA VAL A 110 5.65 -8.17 -5.15
C VAL A 110 4.67 -7.25 -5.88
N GLU A 111 3.52 -7.79 -6.24
CA GLU A 111 2.45 -7.04 -6.87
C GLU A 111 1.63 -6.22 -5.88
N ALA A 112 1.00 -5.16 -6.39
CA ALA A 112 0.30 -4.16 -5.59
C ALA A 112 -0.84 -4.72 -4.72
N GLY A 113 -1.47 -5.81 -5.13
CA GLY A 113 -2.58 -6.46 -4.44
C GLY A 113 -2.16 -7.50 -3.38
N VAL A 114 -0.87 -7.81 -3.26
CA VAL A 114 -0.34 -8.63 -2.15
C VAL A 114 -0.61 -7.90 -0.84
N SER A 115 -1.18 -8.59 0.15
CA SER A 115 -1.36 -7.99 1.48
C SER A 115 -0.03 -7.78 2.18
N LEU A 116 0.01 -6.83 3.11
CA LEU A 116 1.21 -6.58 3.92
C LEU A 116 1.62 -7.85 4.70
N LEU A 117 0.65 -8.58 5.26
CA LEU A 117 0.89 -9.84 5.94
C LEU A 117 1.49 -10.91 5.02
N GLU A 118 0.97 -11.08 3.80
CA GLU A 118 1.54 -12.04 2.83
C GLU A 118 2.97 -11.65 2.43
N ALA A 119 3.25 -10.36 2.28
CA ALA A 119 4.60 -9.87 1.99
C ALA A 119 5.58 -10.15 3.15
N GLN A 120 5.14 -9.94 4.40
CA GLN A 120 5.92 -10.31 5.59
C GLN A 120 6.16 -11.82 5.65
N GLN A 121 5.15 -12.64 5.36
CA GLN A 121 5.26 -14.11 5.33
C GLN A 121 6.21 -14.60 4.24
N ALA A 122 6.16 -14.00 3.04
CA ALA A 122 7.08 -14.30 1.95
C ALA A 122 8.54 -13.98 2.32
N ALA A 123 8.78 -12.85 2.98
CA ALA A 123 10.10 -12.51 3.50
C ALA A 123 10.56 -13.52 4.57
N ALA A 124 9.69 -13.86 5.51
CA ALA A 124 9.99 -14.81 6.59
C ALA A 124 10.33 -16.21 6.05
N ALA A 125 9.59 -16.70 5.07
CA ALA A 125 9.86 -17.98 4.40
C ALA A 125 11.25 -18.02 3.74
N ALA A 126 11.78 -16.87 3.33
CA ALA A 126 13.11 -16.72 2.75
C ALA A 126 14.20 -16.39 3.79
N GLY A 127 13.90 -16.51 5.08
CA GLY A 127 14.85 -16.19 6.17
C GLY A 127 15.19 -14.70 6.24
N ARG A 128 14.22 -13.85 5.92
CA ARG A 128 14.33 -12.39 5.93
C ARG A 128 13.14 -11.75 6.67
N PHE A 129 13.24 -10.45 6.89
CA PHE A 129 12.25 -9.67 7.62
C PHE A 129 11.83 -8.46 6.79
N PHE A 130 10.52 -8.26 6.63
CA PHE A 130 9.96 -7.02 6.09
C PHE A 130 9.37 -6.20 7.26
N PRO A 131 9.88 -4.99 7.55
CA PRO A 131 9.67 -4.35 8.84
C PRO A 131 8.40 -3.52 8.97
N LEU A 132 7.71 -3.21 7.87
CA LEU A 132 6.48 -2.44 7.95
C LEU A 132 5.40 -3.29 8.62
N SER A 133 4.86 -2.81 9.73
CA SER A 133 3.74 -3.45 10.44
C SER A 133 2.78 -2.38 10.95
N LEU A 134 1.48 -2.64 10.76
CA LEU A 134 0.38 -1.77 11.11
C LEU A 134 -0.87 -2.62 11.39
N ALA A 135 -1.85 -2.07 12.11
CA ALA A 135 -3.02 -2.82 12.59
C ALA A 135 -3.83 -3.51 11.48
N ALA A 136 -3.84 -2.95 10.28
CA ALA A 136 -4.58 -3.48 9.13
C ALA A 136 -3.75 -4.42 8.23
N GLU A 137 -2.63 -4.99 8.69
CA GLU A 137 -1.68 -5.72 7.85
C GLU A 137 -2.26 -6.93 7.10
N GLY A 138 -3.30 -7.57 7.67
CA GLY A 138 -4.02 -8.68 7.02
C GLY A 138 -4.87 -8.27 5.81
N THR A 139 -5.15 -6.97 5.63
CA THR A 139 -6.04 -6.48 4.56
C THR A 139 -5.37 -5.38 3.73
N ALA A 140 -4.58 -4.51 4.35
CA ALA A 140 -3.80 -3.48 3.67
C ALA A 140 -2.86 -4.11 2.64
N THR A 141 -2.89 -3.58 1.42
CA THR A 141 -2.13 -4.11 0.28
C THR A 141 -0.86 -3.30 0.04
N ILE A 142 0.17 -3.90 -0.56
CA ILE A 142 1.44 -3.23 -0.88
C ILE A 142 1.25 -1.95 -1.68
N GLY A 143 0.44 -1.96 -2.74
CA GLY A 143 0.16 -0.76 -3.53
C GLY A 143 -0.49 0.36 -2.71
N GLY A 144 -1.38 -0.02 -1.79
CA GLY A 144 -2.03 0.91 -0.86
C GLY A 144 -1.05 1.55 0.12
N VAL A 145 -0.22 0.75 0.81
CA VAL A 145 0.76 1.29 1.77
C VAL A 145 1.87 2.10 1.09
N ILE A 146 2.18 1.83 -0.17
CA ILE A 146 3.04 2.69 -1.00
C ILE A 146 2.34 4.01 -1.31
N SER A 147 1.10 3.94 -1.80
CA SER A 147 0.36 5.12 -2.23
C SER A 147 0.09 6.09 -1.09
N THR A 148 -0.05 5.61 0.14
CA THR A 148 -0.23 6.44 1.34
C THR A 148 1.07 6.78 2.08
N ASN A 149 2.22 6.30 1.59
CA ASN A 149 3.50 6.34 2.31
C ASN A 149 3.33 5.90 3.77
N ALA A 150 2.73 4.71 3.98
CA ALA A 150 2.33 4.26 5.30
C ALA A 150 3.51 4.24 6.28
N GLY A 151 3.22 4.66 7.50
CA GLY A 151 4.04 4.38 8.67
C GLY A 151 3.55 3.11 9.38
N GLY A 152 4.24 2.79 10.46
CA GLY A 152 3.93 1.66 11.33
C GLY A 152 4.65 1.85 12.67
N THR A 153 4.52 0.88 13.56
CA THR A 153 5.16 0.94 14.89
C THR A 153 6.69 0.95 14.80
N ALA A 154 7.25 0.41 13.71
CA ALA A 154 8.69 0.23 13.52
C ALA A 154 9.41 1.40 12.79
N VAL A 155 8.73 2.53 12.58
CA VAL A 155 9.25 3.68 11.79
C VAL A 155 10.53 4.27 12.37
N LEU A 156 10.71 4.20 13.70
CA LEU A 156 11.89 4.74 14.37
C LEU A 156 13.19 4.06 13.91
N ARG A 157 13.12 2.79 13.52
CA ARG A 157 14.27 1.99 13.10
C ARG A 157 14.38 1.84 11.59
N TYR A 158 13.27 1.67 10.90
CA TYR A 158 13.27 1.28 9.49
C TYR A 158 12.75 2.36 8.54
N GLY A 159 12.20 3.45 9.06
CA GLY A 159 11.59 4.50 8.27
C GLY A 159 10.16 4.20 7.85
N MET A 160 9.62 5.09 7.02
CA MET A 160 8.28 4.98 6.43
C MET A 160 8.32 4.06 5.20
N MET A 161 7.17 3.78 4.57
CA MET A 161 7.15 2.94 3.37
C MET A 161 8.11 3.43 2.27
N ARG A 162 8.31 4.75 2.11
CA ARG A 162 9.29 5.28 1.14
C ARG A 162 10.73 4.83 1.36
N ASP A 163 11.12 4.57 2.60
CA ASP A 163 12.47 4.10 2.95
C ASP A 163 12.65 2.61 2.66
N LEU A 164 11.53 1.91 2.44
CA LEU A 164 11.45 0.47 2.20
C LEU A 164 11.27 0.11 0.72
N VAL A 165 11.05 1.08 -0.17
CA VAL A 165 10.83 0.85 -1.60
C VAL A 165 12.13 1.06 -2.37
N LEU A 166 12.61 0.01 -3.04
CA LEU A 166 13.77 0.06 -3.95
C LEU A 166 13.35 0.46 -5.38
N GLY A 167 12.18 0.02 -5.82
CA GLY A 167 11.65 0.31 -7.16
C GLY A 167 10.14 0.16 -7.25
N ILE A 168 9.51 0.81 -8.23
CA ILE A 168 8.06 0.80 -8.47
C ILE A 168 7.77 0.53 -9.95
N GLU A 169 6.76 -0.30 -10.20
CA GLU A 169 6.03 -0.39 -11.46
C GLU A 169 4.67 0.31 -11.28
N ALA A 170 4.33 1.21 -12.19
CA ALA A 170 3.07 1.91 -12.14
C ALA A 170 2.52 2.19 -13.54
N VAL A 171 1.20 2.35 -13.63
CA VAL A 171 0.51 2.82 -14.83
C VAL A 171 0.20 4.30 -14.67
N MET A 172 0.70 5.10 -15.60
CA MET A 172 0.52 6.55 -15.64
C MET A 172 -0.87 6.92 -16.17
N PRO A 173 -1.36 8.16 -15.98
CA PRO A 173 -2.73 8.55 -16.34
C PRO A 173 -3.07 8.44 -17.85
N ASP A 174 -2.06 8.35 -18.72
CA ASP A 174 -2.22 8.12 -20.16
C ASP A 174 -2.17 6.63 -20.55
N GLY A 175 -2.05 5.72 -19.57
CA GLY A 175 -1.93 4.28 -19.77
C GLY A 175 -0.51 3.78 -19.98
N GLN A 176 0.51 4.66 -20.05
CA GLN A 176 1.90 4.21 -20.15
C GLN A 176 2.36 3.50 -18.89
N VAL A 177 3.14 2.43 -19.04
CA VAL A 177 3.75 1.72 -17.92
C VAL A 177 5.10 2.35 -17.59
N PHE A 178 5.20 2.95 -16.41
CA PHE A 178 6.46 3.28 -15.79
C PHE A 178 7.06 2.03 -15.14
N ASN A 179 8.19 1.54 -15.66
CA ASN A 179 8.90 0.40 -15.10
C ASN A 179 10.21 0.84 -14.43
N GLY A 180 10.13 1.03 -13.11
CA GLY A 180 11.26 1.36 -12.24
C GLY A 180 11.63 0.23 -11.27
N LEU A 181 11.25 -1.03 -11.55
CA LEU A 181 11.59 -2.16 -10.68
C LEU A 181 13.09 -2.43 -10.71
N LYS A 182 13.75 -2.27 -9.56
CA LYS A 182 15.18 -2.43 -9.39
C LYS A 182 15.46 -2.97 -7.99
N ARG A 183 16.53 -3.78 -7.88
CA ARG A 183 17.02 -4.34 -6.59
C ARG A 183 18.22 -3.56 -6.04
N LEU A 184 18.61 -2.48 -6.72
CA LEU A 184 19.82 -1.71 -6.39
C LEU A 184 19.58 -0.85 -5.14
N ARG A 185 20.52 -0.92 -4.20
CA ARG A 185 20.52 -0.03 -3.02
C ARG A 185 20.97 1.40 -3.33
N LYS A 186 21.78 1.57 -4.37
CA LYS A 186 22.27 2.86 -4.84
C LYS A 186 22.13 2.93 -6.34
N ASP A 187 21.39 3.91 -6.81
CA ASP A 187 21.19 4.20 -8.21
C ASP A 187 20.94 5.70 -8.38
N ASN A 188 21.92 6.40 -8.96
CA ASN A 188 21.86 7.85 -9.18
C ASN A 188 21.73 8.17 -10.68
N THR A 189 21.08 7.29 -11.46
CA THR A 189 20.89 7.45 -12.92
C THR A 189 19.67 8.33 -13.24
N GLY A 190 19.72 9.59 -12.82
CA GLY A 190 18.65 10.57 -13.05
C GLY A 190 17.79 10.82 -11.80
N TYR A 191 16.57 11.32 -12.01
CA TYR A 191 15.64 11.63 -10.91
C TYR A 191 15.07 10.36 -10.29
N ASP A 192 14.85 10.40 -8.97
CA ASP A 192 14.20 9.32 -8.24
C ASP A 192 12.68 9.38 -8.37
N LEU A 193 12.16 9.13 -9.58
CA LEU A 193 10.74 9.30 -9.93
C LEU A 193 9.79 8.46 -9.07
N LYS A 194 10.26 7.33 -8.51
CA LYS A 194 9.44 6.51 -7.60
C LYS A 194 8.98 7.31 -6.38
N GLN A 195 9.75 8.30 -5.92
CA GLN A 195 9.42 9.11 -4.75
C GLN A 195 8.19 10.00 -4.97
N LEU A 196 7.87 10.35 -6.22
CA LEU A 196 6.67 11.11 -6.56
C LEU A 196 5.42 10.24 -6.45
N LEU A 197 5.52 8.94 -6.77
CA LEU A 197 4.41 7.99 -6.69
C LEU A 197 4.15 7.52 -5.24
N ILE A 198 5.17 7.49 -4.40
CA ILE A 198 5.04 7.12 -2.98
C ILE A 198 4.41 8.28 -2.20
N GLY A 199 3.22 8.06 -1.64
CA GLY A 199 2.43 9.12 -1.00
C GLY A 199 1.54 9.91 -1.97
N ALA A 200 1.45 9.53 -3.25
CA ALA A 200 0.59 10.21 -4.23
C ALA A 200 -0.90 9.87 -4.08
N GLU A 201 -1.25 8.88 -3.26
CA GLU A 201 -2.63 8.44 -3.01
C GLU A 201 -3.40 8.08 -4.30
N GLY A 202 -2.70 7.53 -5.29
CA GLY A 202 -3.29 7.13 -6.58
C GLY A 202 -3.53 8.27 -7.57
N THR A 203 -3.22 9.52 -7.21
CA THR A 203 -3.52 10.71 -8.05
C THR A 203 -2.56 10.91 -9.22
N LEU A 204 -1.36 10.34 -9.16
CA LEU A 204 -0.34 10.45 -10.21
C LEU A 204 -0.18 9.19 -11.05
N GLY A 205 -0.82 8.09 -10.66
CA GLY A 205 -0.72 6.79 -11.32
C GLY A 205 -1.13 5.64 -10.42
N VAL A 206 -1.33 4.47 -11.01
CA VAL A 206 -1.71 3.24 -10.33
C VAL A 206 -0.48 2.36 -10.13
N VAL A 207 -0.03 2.20 -8.88
CA VAL A 207 1.05 1.25 -8.55
C VAL A 207 0.59 -0.18 -8.83
N THR A 208 1.34 -0.93 -9.62
CA THR A 208 1.03 -2.33 -10.00
C THR A 208 1.98 -3.35 -9.39
N ALA A 209 3.24 -2.96 -9.13
CA ALA A 209 4.21 -3.78 -8.40
C ALA A 209 5.30 -2.91 -7.76
N ALA A 210 6.03 -3.50 -6.81
CA ALA A 210 7.16 -2.84 -6.18
C ALA A 210 8.26 -3.83 -5.79
N THR A 211 9.50 -3.37 -5.84
CA THR A 211 10.64 -4.04 -5.20
C THR A 211 10.87 -3.43 -3.83
N LEU A 212 10.81 -4.25 -2.79
CA LEU A 212 10.85 -3.87 -1.39
C LEU A 212 12.13 -4.34 -0.74
N LYS A 213 12.68 -3.50 0.14
CA LYS A 213 13.86 -3.77 0.95
C LYS A 213 13.50 -4.73 2.08
N LEU A 214 14.28 -5.80 2.20
CA LEU A 214 14.24 -6.74 3.30
C LEU A 214 15.40 -6.47 4.28
N PHE A 215 15.29 -7.09 5.45
CA PHE A 215 16.27 -6.99 6.52
C PHE A 215 16.59 -8.38 7.06
N PRO A 216 17.76 -8.55 7.72
CA PRO A 216 18.03 -9.75 8.49
C PRO A 216 16.97 -9.97 9.58
N VAL A 217 16.63 -11.24 9.84
CA VAL A 217 15.75 -11.60 10.95
C VAL A 217 16.41 -11.19 12.27
N MET A 218 15.65 -10.48 13.12
CA MET A 218 16.11 -10.11 14.45
C MET A 218 16.18 -11.35 15.34
N ARG A 219 17.39 -11.70 15.80
CA ARG A 219 17.62 -12.87 16.65
C ARG A 219 17.24 -12.66 18.12
N SER A 220 17.16 -11.41 18.56
CA SER A 220 16.80 -11.05 19.92
C SER A 220 15.92 -9.80 19.89
N ARG A 221 14.87 -9.82 20.70
CA ARG A 221 13.90 -8.74 20.87
C ARG A 221 13.49 -8.72 22.34
N ALA A 222 13.43 -7.54 22.92
CA ALA A 222 12.91 -7.32 24.27
C ALA A 222 11.80 -6.26 24.19
N THR A 223 10.74 -6.48 24.96
CA THR A 223 9.61 -5.56 25.05
C THR A 223 9.41 -5.18 26.52
N ALA A 224 9.19 -3.90 26.78
CA ALA A 224 8.89 -3.39 28.12
C ALA A 224 7.66 -2.48 28.06
N VAL A 225 6.81 -2.56 29.08
CA VAL A 225 5.72 -1.61 29.33
C VAL A 225 6.15 -0.78 30.54
N VAL A 226 6.23 0.54 30.38
CA VAL A 226 6.78 1.44 31.41
C VAL A 226 5.72 2.48 31.79
N GLY A 227 5.36 2.52 33.07
CA GLY A 227 4.52 3.58 33.63
C GLY A 227 5.34 4.85 33.85
N LEU A 228 4.86 5.98 33.33
CA LEU A 228 5.51 7.28 33.44
C LEU A 228 4.48 8.35 33.79
N GLU A 229 4.85 9.30 34.64
CA GLU A 229 3.95 10.37 35.10
C GLU A 229 3.60 11.37 33.98
N THR A 230 4.51 11.59 33.02
CA THR A 230 4.32 12.60 31.98
C THR A 230 4.80 12.13 30.61
N ALA A 231 4.23 12.70 29.54
CA ALA A 231 4.71 12.50 28.18
C ALA A 231 6.16 12.99 27.99
N HIS A 232 6.60 13.99 28.75
CA HIS A 232 7.98 14.47 28.70
C HIS A 232 8.98 13.43 29.20
N ALA A 233 8.65 12.72 30.28
CA ALA A 233 9.46 11.60 30.77
C ALA A 233 9.58 10.48 29.72
N ALA A 234 8.55 10.26 28.90
CA ALA A 234 8.60 9.28 27.80
C ALA A 234 9.59 9.70 26.71
N ILE A 235 9.69 10.99 26.38
CA ILE A 235 10.67 11.52 25.42
C ILE A 235 12.11 11.33 25.97
N GLN A 236 12.32 11.60 27.26
CA GLN A 236 13.62 11.38 27.92
C GLN A 236 14.01 9.89 27.88
N LEU A 237 13.06 9.00 28.20
CA LEU A 237 13.28 7.55 28.12
C LEU A 237 13.61 7.10 26.70
N LEU A 238 12.93 7.64 25.68
CA LEU A 238 13.25 7.36 24.27
C LEU A 238 14.68 7.79 23.91
N ALA A 239 15.13 8.95 24.40
CA ALA A 239 16.49 9.43 24.16
C ALA A 239 17.54 8.49 24.78
N ILE A 240 17.32 8.07 26.04
CA ILE A 240 18.17 7.08 26.73
C ILE A 240 18.17 5.75 25.94
N ALA A 241 17.00 5.22 25.60
CA ALA A 241 16.88 3.95 24.88
C ALA A 241 17.60 4.00 23.51
N LYS A 242 17.53 5.11 22.79
CA LYS A 242 18.26 5.29 21.52
C LYS A 242 19.77 5.30 21.73
N ALA A 243 20.26 6.01 22.76
CA ALA A 243 21.69 6.07 23.07
C ALA A 243 22.25 4.69 23.48
N GLU A 244 21.57 4.00 24.40
CA GLU A 244 22.00 2.70 24.93
C GLU A 244 21.96 1.58 23.88
N THR A 245 21.03 1.66 22.91
CA THR A 245 20.88 0.63 21.88
C THR A 245 21.57 0.95 20.56
N GLY A 246 22.24 2.11 20.44
CA GLY A 246 22.84 2.57 19.19
C GLY A 246 21.81 2.72 18.05
N GLY A 247 20.58 3.13 18.36
CA GLY A 247 19.47 3.22 17.40
C GLY A 247 18.71 1.91 17.16
N GLY A 248 18.89 0.91 18.03
CA GLY A 248 18.19 -0.38 17.95
C GLY A 248 16.72 -0.34 18.36
N VAL A 249 16.21 0.79 18.89
CA VAL A 249 14.80 0.99 19.26
C VAL A 249 13.91 0.79 18.04
N GLU A 250 13.24 -0.36 17.98
CA GLU A 250 12.33 -0.69 16.90
C GLU A 250 11.03 0.11 17.00
N ALA A 251 10.35 0.03 18.14
CA ALA A 251 9.07 0.68 18.41
C ALA A 251 9.10 1.37 19.77
N PHE A 252 8.39 2.50 19.87
CA PHE A 252 8.21 3.24 21.11
C PHE A 252 6.86 3.96 21.07
N GLU A 253 5.84 3.34 21.68
CA GLU A 253 4.46 3.81 21.62
C GLU A 253 4.04 4.45 22.95
N LEU A 254 3.47 5.65 22.89
CA LEU A 254 2.91 6.32 24.06
C LEU A 254 1.41 6.05 24.15
N MET A 255 1.00 5.34 25.21
CA MET A 255 -0.40 5.05 25.49
C MET A 255 -0.89 5.89 26.67
N LYS A 256 -2.00 6.62 26.50
CA LYS A 256 -2.67 7.29 27.63
C LYS A 256 -3.41 6.25 28.47
N ARG A 257 -3.51 6.52 29.78
CA ARG A 257 -4.25 5.69 30.76
C ARG A 257 -5.63 5.25 30.24
N ILE A 258 -6.43 6.20 29.75
CA ILE A 258 -7.77 5.92 29.23
C ILE A 258 -7.76 4.88 28.10
N GLY A 259 -6.75 4.90 27.22
CA GLY A 259 -6.63 3.92 26.13
C GLY A 259 -6.28 2.52 26.64
N VAL A 260 -5.51 2.43 27.73
CA VAL A 260 -5.19 1.15 28.39
C VAL A 260 -6.41 0.59 29.12
N GLU A 261 -7.13 1.43 29.87
CA GLU A 261 -8.33 1.05 30.63
C GLU A 261 -9.51 0.63 29.74
N PHE A 262 -9.57 1.09 28.49
CA PHE A 262 -10.58 0.60 27.53
C PHE A 262 -10.27 -0.78 26.97
N ALA A 263 -9.00 -1.21 26.99
CA ALA A 263 -8.56 -2.44 26.33
C ALA A 263 -8.29 -3.61 27.30
N ILE A 264 -8.17 -3.32 28.60
CA ILE A 264 -7.84 -4.26 29.69
C ILE A 264 -8.84 -4.06 30.82
#